data_AF-A0A7C5QNH8-F1
#
_entry.id   AF-A0A7C5QNH8-F1
#
_cell.length_a   1.000
_cell.length_b   1.000
_cell.length_c   1.000
_cell.angle_alpha   90.00
_cell.angle_beta   90.00
_cell.angle_gamma   90.00
#
_symmetry.space_group_name_H-M   'P 1'
#
loop_
_entity.id
_entity.type
_entity.pdbx_description
1 polymer ?
#
loop_
_entity_poly.entity_id
_entity_poly.type
_entity_poly.pdbx_seq_one_letter_code
_entity_poly.pdbx_strand_id
1 'polypeptide(L)'
;MSGFDPNDPKDDVDKRQWQAEQLARDAQQDKRREKQAKARLRRARSAQRQLKRAKKQLEDCGEMTEWEAEFIASVDERLDKYDAAFADRSKGGPMDALSQKQKQVLAAMRRKIKDIQNPKTKTPVKAKPRFGSGFK
;
A
#
# COMPACT_ATOMS: atom_id res chain seq x y z
N MET A 1 -22.42 -14.07 -55.35
CA MET A 1 -21.78 -13.03 -54.53
C MET A 1 -22.82 -12.56 -53.52
N SER A 2 -22.76 -13.05 -52.28
CA SER A 2 -23.69 -12.63 -51.22
C SER A 2 -23.38 -11.19 -50.83
N GLY A 3 -24.34 -10.29 -51.09
CA GLY A 3 -24.22 -8.88 -50.80
C GLY A 3 -24.07 -8.64 -49.30
N PHE A 4 -23.02 -7.92 -48.93
CA PHE A 4 -22.97 -7.19 -47.67
C PHE A 4 -24.06 -6.11 -47.75
N ASP A 5 -25.20 -6.35 -47.10
CA ASP A 5 -26.26 -5.35 -46.97
C ASP A 5 -25.90 -4.49 -45.74
N PRO A 6 -25.46 -3.23 -45.92
CA PRO A 6 -24.99 -2.39 -44.83
C PRO A 6 -26.09 -2.02 -43.81
N ASN A 7 -27.33 -2.47 -44.03
CA ASN A 7 -28.50 -2.18 -43.20
C ASN A 7 -29.20 -3.47 -42.70
N ASP A 8 -28.46 -4.59 -42.56
CA ASP A 8 -29.00 -5.81 -41.94
C ASP A 8 -29.27 -5.58 -40.44
N PRO A 9 -30.53 -5.77 -39.97
CA PRO A 9 -30.87 -5.62 -38.55
C PRO A 9 -30.02 -6.50 -37.61
N LYS A 10 -29.46 -7.63 -38.07
CA LYS A 10 -28.57 -8.47 -37.26
C LYS A 10 -27.24 -7.79 -36.96
N ASP A 11 -26.65 -7.10 -37.93
CA ASP A 11 -25.37 -6.40 -37.75
C ASP A 11 -25.50 -5.25 -36.74
N ASP A 12 -26.66 -4.58 -36.71
CA ASP A 12 -26.95 -3.53 -35.73
C ASP A 12 -27.19 -4.07 -34.32
N VAL A 13 -27.79 -5.26 -34.18
CA VAL A 13 -27.93 -5.94 -32.90
C VAL A 13 -26.56 -6.41 -32.38
N ASP A 14 -25.72 -6.99 -33.23
CA ASP A 14 -24.37 -7.43 -32.86
C ASP A 14 -23.47 -6.25 -32.45
N LYS A 15 -23.54 -5.10 -33.15
CA LYS A 15 -22.86 -3.86 -32.75
C LYS A 15 -23.35 -3.35 -31.38
N ARG A 16 -24.67 -3.37 -31.13
CA ARG A 16 -25.25 -2.95 -29.83
C ARG A 16 -24.85 -3.88 -28.70
N GLN A 17 -24.81 -5.19 -28.95
CA GLN A 17 -24.34 -6.18 -27.98
C GLN A 17 -22.86 -6.00 -27.66
N TRP A 18 -22.01 -5.81 -28.68
CA TRP A 18 -20.59 -5.52 -28.49
C TRP A 18 -20.37 -4.22 -27.69
N GLN A 19 -21.11 -3.15 -28.00
CA GLN A 19 -21.05 -1.89 -27.23
C GLN A 19 -21.50 -2.09 -25.78
N ALA A 20 -22.59 -2.81 -25.55
CA ALA A 20 -23.09 -3.11 -24.21
C ALA A 20 -22.09 -3.95 -23.41
N GLU A 21 -21.41 -4.90 -24.05
CA GLU A 21 -20.36 -5.72 -23.43
C GLU A 21 -19.13 -4.87 -23.06
N GLN A 22 -18.71 -3.94 -23.94
CA GLN A 22 -17.63 -2.99 -23.62
C GLN A 22 -18.01 -2.10 -22.43
N LEU A 23 -19.19 -1.49 -22.45
CA LEU A 23 -19.73 -0.68 -21.34
C LEU A 23 -19.75 -1.47 -20.03
N ALA A 24 -20.17 -2.74 -20.07
CA ALA A 24 -20.16 -3.61 -18.90
C ALA A 24 -18.75 -3.91 -18.41
N ARG A 25 -17.80 -4.17 -19.32
CA ARG A 25 -16.38 -4.40 -19.00
C ARG A 25 -15.73 -3.17 -18.38
N ASP A 26 -15.96 -2.00 -18.95
CA ASP A 26 -15.44 -0.73 -18.45
C ASP A 26 -16.02 -0.40 -17.08
N ALA A 27 -17.34 -0.55 -16.90
CA ALA A 27 -17.97 -0.40 -15.59
C ALA A 27 -17.40 -1.34 -14.53
N GLN A 28 -17.07 -2.59 -14.90
CA GLN A 28 -16.38 -3.53 -13.99
C GLN A 28 -14.95 -3.07 -13.67
N GLN A 29 -14.21 -2.55 -14.65
CA GLN A 29 -12.87 -2.00 -14.42
C GLN A 29 -12.90 -0.78 -13.51
N ASP A 30 -13.84 0.13 -13.72
CA ASP A 30 -13.98 1.35 -12.91
C ASP A 30 -14.33 1.02 -11.47
N LYS A 31 -15.26 0.09 -11.23
CA LYS A 31 -15.54 -0.43 -9.88
C LYS A 31 -14.29 -1.01 -9.21
N ARG A 32 -13.42 -1.70 -9.97
CA ARG A 32 -12.15 -2.23 -9.43
C ARG A 32 -11.16 -1.11 -9.12
N ARG A 33 -11.02 -0.11 -9.99
CA ARG A 33 -10.13 1.05 -9.81
C ARG A 33 -10.55 1.89 -8.62
N GLU A 34 -11.85 2.14 -8.46
CA GLU A 34 -12.41 2.88 -7.33
C GLU A 34 -12.17 2.13 -6.00
N LYS A 35 -12.47 0.82 -5.97
CA LYS A 35 -12.20 -0.03 -4.80
C LYS A 35 -10.72 -0.01 -4.41
N GLN A 36 -9.83 -0.03 -5.41
CA GLN A 36 -8.39 0.08 -5.19
C GLN A 36 -7.99 1.47 -4.66
N ALA A 37 -8.46 2.56 -5.27
CA ALA A 37 -8.19 3.92 -4.81
C ALA A 37 -8.60 4.11 -3.33
N LYS A 38 -9.81 3.68 -2.97
CA LYS A 38 -10.30 3.70 -1.57
C LYS A 38 -9.44 2.85 -0.63
N ALA A 39 -8.91 1.72 -1.10
CA ALA A 39 -8.00 0.90 -0.31
C ALA A 39 -6.62 1.54 -0.11
N ARG A 40 -6.09 2.26 -1.11
CA ARG A 40 -4.83 3.03 -1.00
C ARG A 40 -4.97 4.16 0.01
N LEU A 41 -6.00 5.00 -0.15
CA LEU A 41 -6.29 6.10 0.79
C LEU A 41 -6.41 5.61 2.25
N ARG A 42 -7.12 4.49 2.48
CA ARG A 42 -7.22 3.90 3.82
C ARG A 42 -5.87 3.48 4.40
N ARG A 43 -5.00 2.88 3.57
CA ARG A 43 -3.65 2.48 3.97
C ARG A 43 -2.74 3.68 4.21
N ALA A 44 -2.84 4.72 3.39
CA ALA A 44 -2.12 5.98 3.57
C ALA A 44 -2.43 6.59 4.93
N ARG A 45 -3.72 6.81 5.23
CA ARG A 45 -4.17 7.31 6.54
C ARG A 45 -3.74 6.42 7.69
N SER A 46 -3.75 5.10 7.51
CA SER A 46 -3.25 4.16 8.53
C SER A 46 -1.75 4.32 8.77
N ALA A 47 -0.95 4.49 7.72
CA ALA A 47 0.48 4.74 7.84
C ALA A 47 0.76 6.09 8.52
N GLN A 48 0.05 7.17 8.15
CA GLN A 48 0.17 8.47 8.81
C GLN A 48 -0.13 8.38 10.32
N ARG A 49 -1.22 7.70 10.72
CA ARG A 49 -1.53 7.48 12.14
C ARG A 49 -0.41 6.74 12.87
N GLN A 50 0.18 5.74 12.23
CA GLN A 50 1.28 4.97 12.80
C GLN A 50 2.55 5.80 12.98
N LEU A 51 2.88 6.66 12.01
CA LEU A 51 4.02 7.58 12.08
C LEU A 51 3.80 8.65 13.15
N LYS A 52 2.62 9.28 13.18
CA LYS A 52 2.27 10.29 14.21
C LYS A 52 2.30 9.71 15.62
N ARG A 53 1.85 8.46 15.80
CA ARG A 53 1.95 7.77 17.09
C ARG A 53 3.41 7.50 17.48
N ALA A 54 4.23 6.98 16.56
CA ALA A 54 5.64 6.74 16.84
C ALA A 54 6.37 8.06 17.15
N LYS A 55 6.07 9.13 16.41
CA LYS A 55 6.59 10.47 16.65
C LYS A 55 6.31 10.93 18.07
N LYS A 56 5.02 10.97 18.44
CA LYS A 56 4.58 11.39 19.77
C LYS A 56 5.25 10.56 20.88
N GLN A 57 5.30 9.24 20.73
CA GLN A 57 5.91 8.38 21.76
C GLN A 57 7.42 8.60 21.93
N LEU A 58 8.15 8.88 20.85
CA LEU A 58 9.57 9.21 20.92
C LEU A 58 9.79 10.61 21.51
N GLU A 59 8.95 11.59 21.16
CA GLU A 59 8.96 12.93 21.75
C GLU A 59 8.68 12.87 23.26
N ASP A 60 7.67 12.11 23.68
CA ASP A 60 7.31 11.91 25.10
C ASP A 60 8.44 11.24 25.90
N CYS A 61 9.27 10.40 25.24
CA CYS A 61 10.43 9.75 25.85
C CYS A 61 11.72 10.58 25.73
N GLY A 62 11.71 11.74 25.07
CA GLY A 62 12.91 12.57 24.85
C GLY A 62 13.95 11.94 23.92
N GLU A 63 13.56 10.95 23.12
CA GLU A 63 14.44 10.10 22.32
C GLU A 63 14.22 10.28 20.81
N MET A 64 13.54 11.35 20.41
CA MET A 64 13.34 11.72 19.02
C MET A 64 14.61 12.36 18.45
N THR A 65 15.15 11.80 17.37
CA THR A 65 16.26 12.41 16.64
C THR A 65 15.75 13.34 15.54
N GLU A 66 16.57 14.33 15.15
CA GLU A 66 16.25 15.26 14.05
C GLU A 66 15.98 14.50 12.75
N TRP A 67 16.84 13.54 12.39
CA TRP A 67 16.65 12.69 11.21
C TRP A 67 15.34 11.89 11.25
N GLU A 68 14.93 11.37 12.40
CA GLU A 68 13.65 10.67 12.55
C GLU A 68 12.45 11.61 12.36
N ALA A 69 12.54 12.84 12.86
CA ALA A 69 11.52 13.86 12.67
C ALA A 69 11.40 14.27 11.19
N GLU A 70 12.52 14.50 10.51
CA GLU A 70 12.57 14.79 9.07
C GLU A 70 12.03 13.63 8.23
N PHE A 71 12.42 12.40 8.56
CA PHE A 71 11.92 11.19 7.90
C PHE A 71 10.40 11.10 7.99
N ILE A 72 9.83 11.32 9.18
CA ILE A 72 8.38 11.27 9.39
C ILE A 72 7.69 12.38 8.59
N ALA A 73 8.21 13.62 8.62
CA ALA A 73 7.65 14.74 7.88
C ALA A 73 7.65 14.48 6.36
N SER A 74 8.78 14.02 5.81
CA SER A 74 8.91 13.70 4.39
C SER A 74 7.95 12.59 3.94
N VAL A 75 7.77 11.56 4.77
CA VAL A 75 6.83 10.47 4.46
C VAL A 75 5.38 10.94 4.59
N ASP A 76 5.05 11.75 5.59
CA ASP A 76 3.68 12.27 5.80
C ASP A 76 3.25 13.13 4.60
N GLU A 77 4.09 14.04 4.13
CA GLU A 77 3.82 14.88 2.96
C GLU A 77 3.53 14.05 1.70
N ARG A 78 4.33 12.99 1.48
CA ARG A 78 4.13 12.12 0.31
C ARG A 78 2.85 11.29 0.41
N LEU A 79 2.52 10.82 1.61
CA LEU A 79 1.26 10.10 1.84
C LEU A 79 0.04 11.00 1.61
N ASP A 80 0.14 12.28 1.98
CA ASP A 80 -0.93 13.25 1.77
C ASP A 80 -1.12 13.57 0.28
N LYS A 81 -0.03 13.74 -0.47
CA LYS A 81 -0.09 14.10 -1.90
C LYS A 81 -0.44 12.94 -2.82
N TYR A 82 -0.01 11.71 -2.52
CA TYR A 82 -0.06 10.58 -3.48
C TYR A 82 -0.74 9.31 -2.96
N ASP A 83 -1.22 9.29 -1.71
CA ASP A 83 -1.72 8.09 -1.02
C ASP A 83 -0.68 6.94 -0.92
N ALA A 84 0.58 7.19 -1.27
CA ALA A 84 1.67 6.22 -1.24
C ALA A 84 3.02 6.94 -1.09
N ALA A 85 3.85 6.46 -0.15
CA ALA A 85 5.16 7.03 0.13
C ALA A 85 6.26 6.58 -0.86
N PHE A 86 5.90 5.83 -1.89
CA PHE A 86 6.82 5.33 -2.93
C PHE A 86 6.06 5.11 -4.25
N ALA A 87 6.74 5.34 -5.38
CA ALA A 87 6.18 5.14 -6.72
C ALA A 87 6.57 3.78 -7.34
N ASP A 88 7.70 3.22 -6.92
CA ASP A 88 8.30 2.03 -7.52
C ASP A 88 7.69 0.74 -6.96
N ARG A 89 7.03 -0.03 -7.83
CA ARG A 89 6.33 -1.27 -7.48
C ARG A 89 7.25 -2.40 -7.00
N SER A 90 8.56 -2.28 -7.15
CA SER A 90 9.53 -3.22 -6.57
C SER A 90 9.76 -2.99 -5.05
N LYS A 91 9.42 -1.80 -4.55
CA LYS A 91 9.70 -1.38 -3.15
C LYS A 91 8.60 -1.76 -2.16
N GLY A 92 7.49 -2.32 -2.63
CA GLY A 92 6.35 -2.73 -1.82
C GLY A 92 5.19 -3.25 -2.67
N GLY A 93 4.12 -3.73 -2.03
CA GLY A 93 2.94 -4.16 -2.77
C GLY A 93 2.31 -2.98 -3.55
N PRO A 94 1.62 -3.22 -4.68
CA PRO A 94 0.96 -2.17 -5.48
C PRO A 94 -0.04 -1.30 -4.70
N MET A 95 -0.44 -1.77 -3.52
CA MET A 95 -1.43 -1.15 -2.65
C MET A 95 -0.84 -0.73 -1.30
N ASP A 96 0.45 -0.98 -1.06
CA ASP A 96 1.09 -0.58 0.20
C ASP A 96 1.30 0.93 0.23
N ALA A 97 1.10 1.53 1.39
CA ALA A 97 1.37 2.95 1.60
C ALA A 97 2.86 3.22 1.90
N LEU A 98 3.57 2.26 2.50
CA LEU A 98 4.98 2.38 2.86
C LEU A 98 5.79 1.29 2.15
N SER A 99 6.98 1.66 1.67
CA SER A 99 7.98 0.72 1.18
C SER A 99 8.49 -0.19 2.29
N GLN A 100 9.12 -1.30 1.93
CA GLN A 100 9.73 -2.23 2.90
C GLN A 100 10.76 -1.52 3.80
N LYS A 101 11.59 -0.64 3.24
CA LYS A 101 12.59 0.13 4.02
C LYS A 101 11.93 1.11 4.98
N GLN A 102 10.89 1.83 4.55
CA GLN A 102 10.13 2.72 5.44
C GLN A 102 9.45 1.95 6.58
N LYS A 103 8.92 0.75 6.30
CA LYS A 103 8.38 -0.15 7.33
C LYS A 103 9.47 -0.59 8.33
N GLN A 104 10.70 -0.84 7.88
CA GLN A 104 11.83 -1.17 8.76
C GLN A 104 12.21 -0.01 9.68
N VAL A 105 12.27 1.22 9.15
CA VAL A 105 12.53 2.43 9.96
C VAL A 105 11.47 2.61 11.04
N LEU A 106 10.18 2.53 10.67
CA LEU A 106 9.08 2.59 11.65
C LEU A 106 9.15 1.45 12.68
N ALA A 107 9.58 0.25 12.29
CA ALA A 107 9.78 -0.85 13.22
C ALA A 107 10.96 -0.59 14.18
N ALA A 108 12.05 0.02 13.70
CA ALA A 108 13.17 0.44 14.54
C ALA A 108 12.74 1.48 15.58
N MET A 109 11.99 2.51 15.18
CA MET A 109 11.40 3.51 16.10
C MET A 109 10.54 2.84 17.17
N ARG A 110 9.66 1.91 16.79
CA ARG A 110 8.82 1.17 17.75
C ARG A 110 9.60 0.28 18.69
N ARG A 111 10.67 -0.35 18.20
CA ARG A 111 11.58 -1.13 19.05
C ARG A 111 12.27 -0.21 20.05
N LYS A 112 12.76 0.94 19.61
CA LYS A 112 13.36 1.97 20.48
C LYS A 112 12.39 2.38 21.60
N ILE A 113 11.14 2.73 21.25
CA ILE A 113 10.08 3.04 22.22
C ILE A 113 9.87 1.90 23.23
N LYS A 114 9.79 0.65 22.75
CA LYS A 114 9.60 -0.52 23.60
C LYS A 114 10.78 -0.74 24.54
N ASP A 115 12.00 -0.58 24.06
CA ASP A 115 13.23 -0.77 24.83
C ASP A 115 13.34 0.28 25.95
N ILE A 116 12.87 1.52 25.71
CA ILE A 116 12.77 2.58 26.73
C ILE A 116 11.71 2.23 27.78
N GLN A 117 10.52 1.80 27.35
CA GLN A 117 9.41 1.49 28.26
C GLN A 117 9.60 0.19 29.05
N ASN A 118 10.32 -0.79 28.51
CA ASN A 118 10.59 -2.06 29.17
C ASN A 118 12.04 -2.52 28.96
N PRO A 119 12.99 -1.96 29.73
CA PRO A 119 14.41 -2.25 29.57
C PRO A 119 14.79 -3.71 29.88
N LYS A 120 13.89 -4.50 30.48
CA LYS A 120 14.14 -5.90 30.89
C LYS A 120 14.04 -6.91 29.74
N THR A 121 13.65 -6.52 28.52
CA THR A 121 13.50 -7.45 27.38
C THR A 121 14.69 -7.51 26.42
N LYS A 122 15.91 -7.17 26.86
CA LYS A 122 17.16 -7.44 26.12
C LYS A 122 17.48 -8.95 26.07
N THR A 123 16.53 -9.79 25.70
CA THR A 123 16.82 -11.16 25.29
C THR A 123 17.38 -11.11 23.88
N PRO A 124 18.59 -11.66 23.61
CA PRO A 124 19.08 -11.77 22.24
C PRO A 124 18.06 -12.55 21.42
N VAL A 125 17.61 -11.97 20.30
CA VAL A 125 16.77 -12.66 19.34
C VAL A 125 17.54 -13.88 18.85
N LYS A 126 17.30 -15.05 19.46
CA LYS A 126 17.79 -16.32 18.93
C LYS A 126 17.27 -16.42 17.50
N ALA A 127 18.19 -16.37 16.54
CA ALA A 127 17.88 -16.59 15.14
C ALA A 127 17.13 -17.92 15.05
N LYS A 128 15.86 -17.86 14.64
CA LYS A 128 15.06 -19.07 14.46
C LYS A 128 15.75 -19.86 13.33
N PRO A 129 16.16 -21.13 13.55
CA PRO A 129 16.73 -21.92 12.47
C PRO A 129 15.70 -21.94 11.36
N ARG A 130 16.14 -21.61 10.14
CA ARG A 130 15.33 -21.77 8.94
C ARG A 130 15.04 -23.25 8.85
N PHE A 131 13.85 -23.68 9.25
CA PHE A 131 13.43 -25.07 9.13
C PHE A 131 13.64 -25.45 7.67
N GLY A 132 14.47 -26.48 7.47
CA GLY A 132 14.98 -26.88 6.18
C GLY A 132 13.86 -27.20 5.19
N SER A 133 14.15 -26.91 3.94
CA SER A 133 13.60 -27.60 2.79
C SER A 133 13.67 -29.11 3.03
N GLY A 134 12.52 -29.76 3.18
CA GLY A 134 12.44 -31.18 3.45
C GLY A 134 11.01 -31.64 3.67
N PHE A 135 10.16 -31.47 2.66
CA PHE A 135 8.99 -32.33 2.52
C PHE A 135 9.14 -33.11 1.22
N LYS A 136 9.00 -34.42 1.40
CA LYS A 136 9.29 -35.54 0.51
C LYS A 136 8.23 -35.69 -0.58
#